data_AF-A0A536ZG41-F1
#
_entry.id   AF-A0A536ZG41-F1
#
_cell.length_a   1.000
_cell.length_b   1.000
_cell.length_c   1.000
_cell.angle_alpha   90.00
_cell.angle_beta   90.00
_cell.angle_gamma   90.00
#
_symmetry.space_group_name_H-M   'P 1'
#
loop_
_entity.id
_entity.type
_entity.pdbx_description
1 polymer ?
#
loop_
_entity_poly.entity_id
_entity_poly.type
_entity_poly.pdbx_seq_one_letter_code
_entity_poly.pdbx_strand_id
1 'polypeptide(L)'
;MEGEISNVVARTLALRIPSRSSTMWSHVMPDAIDRDEDAINQDTITSIAQEMHYPLPVVRRVYETEFARLKADARVKDYLVLFAARRTRDALLSGRV
;
A
#
# COMPACT_ATOMS: atom_id res chain seq x y z
N MET A 1 -10.14 49.20 34.68
CA MET A 1 -11.36 48.39 34.83
C MET A 1 -12.39 49.10 34.00
N GLU A 2 -12.56 48.80 32.72
CA GLU A 2 -12.58 47.50 32.06
C GLU A 2 -11.88 47.62 30.70
N GLY A 3 -11.05 46.63 30.37
CA GLY A 3 -10.71 46.34 28.98
C GLY A 3 -11.87 45.60 28.32
N GLU A 4 -11.61 45.00 27.16
CA GLU A 4 -12.51 44.07 26.46
C GLU A 4 -13.66 44.77 25.67
N ILE A 5 -13.90 44.55 24.38
CA ILE A 5 -13.51 43.45 23.48
C ILE A 5 -13.40 43.97 22.05
N SER A 6 -12.33 43.51 21.40
CA SER A 6 -12.05 43.62 19.98
C SER A 6 -13.25 43.33 19.08
N ASN A 7 -13.40 44.25 18.14
CA ASN A 7 -14.06 44.12 16.86
C ASN A 7 -13.58 42.84 16.13
N VAL A 8 -14.37 41.76 16.18
CA VAL A 8 -14.16 40.56 15.36
C VAL A 8 -15.31 40.46 14.37
N VAL A 9 -14.98 40.85 13.15
CA VAL A 9 -15.79 40.82 11.95
C VAL A 9 -16.37 39.42 11.74
N ALA A 10 -17.71 39.35 11.74
CA ALA A 10 -18.46 38.21 11.25
C ALA A 10 -18.07 37.91 9.79
N ARG A 11 -17.42 36.77 9.55
CA ARG A 11 -17.21 36.23 8.19
C ARG A 11 -17.67 34.78 8.15
N THR A 12 -18.98 34.63 7.97
CA THR A 12 -19.61 33.40 7.51
C THR A 12 -19.46 33.29 5.98
N LEU A 13 -19.31 32.06 5.50
CA LEU A 13 -19.47 31.57 4.11
C LEU A 13 -18.27 31.73 3.16
N ALA A 14 -17.58 30.61 2.90
CA ALA A 14 -17.73 29.87 1.64
C ALA A 14 -16.85 28.60 1.68
N LEU A 15 -17.50 27.44 1.87
CA LEU A 15 -16.92 26.14 1.55
C LEU A 15 -16.71 26.08 0.04
N ARG A 16 -15.51 26.44 -0.43
CA ARG A 16 -15.09 26.23 -1.82
C ARG A 16 -14.38 24.90 -1.90
N ILE A 17 -15.14 23.86 -2.24
CA ILE A 17 -14.61 22.55 -2.65
C ILE A 17 -13.78 22.78 -3.92
N PRO A 18 -12.46 22.53 -3.94
CA PRO A 18 -11.74 22.55 -5.20
C PRO A 18 -12.17 21.33 -6.04
N SER A 19 -12.71 21.64 -7.22
CA SER A 19 -13.01 20.72 -8.30
C SER A 19 -11.87 19.72 -8.49
N ARG A 20 -12.18 18.43 -8.33
CA ARG A 20 -11.27 17.32 -8.56
C ARG A 20 -11.04 17.24 -10.07
N SER A 21 -10.08 18.03 -10.55
CA SER A 21 -9.67 18.09 -11.94
C SER A 21 -9.30 16.69 -12.41
N SER A 22 -10.05 16.22 -13.40
CA SER A 22 -9.82 15.03 -14.19
C SER A 22 -8.44 15.11 -14.83
N THR A 23 -7.43 14.59 -14.15
CA THR A 23 -6.12 14.40 -14.76
C THR A 23 -6.20 13.16 -15.62
N MET A 24 -6.28 13.38 -16.93
CA MET A 24 -6.03 12.41 -17.99
C MET A 24 -4.80 11.57 -17.64
N TRP A 25 -5.00 10.29 -17.38
CA TRP A 25 -3.92 9.31 -17.32
C TRP A 25 -3.47 9.01 -18.74
N SER A 26 -2.51 9.78 -19.23
CA SER A 26 -1.81 9.48 -20.49
C SER A 26 -0.36 9.93 -20.39
N HIS A 27 0.32 9.47 -19.34
CA HIS A 27 1.75 9.23 -19.42
C HIS A 27 2.13 8.18 -18.38
N VAL A 28 2.51 7.00 -18.86
CA VAL A 28 3.09 5.93 -18.05
C VAL A 28 4.41 6.46 -17.49
N MET A 29 4.52 6.59 -16.17
CA MET A 29 5.79 6.78 -15.48
C MET A 29 6.25 5.42 -14.97
N PRO A 30 7.26 4.78 -15.60
CA PRO A 30 7.66 3.41 -15.27
C PRO A 30 8.29 3.30 -13.88
N ASP A 31 8.88 4.36 -13.35
CA ASP A 31 9.67 4.34 -12.11
C ASP A 31 8.83 4.49 -10.82
N ALA A 32 7.63 5.07 -10.94
CA ALA A 32 6.73 5.25 -9.80
C ALA A 32 5.99 3.96 -9.44
N ILE A 33 5.66 3.14 -10.45
CA ILE A 33 4.94 1.87 -10.26
C ILE A 33 5.81 0.87 -9.49
N ASP A 34 7.10 0.82 -9.78
CA ASP A 34 8.02 -0.12 -9.12
C ASP A 34 8.28 0.26 -7.65
N ARG A 35 8.40 1.56 -7.31
CA ARG A 35 8.55 1.99 -5.92
C ARG A 35 7.30 1.71 -5.07
N ASP A 36 6.11 1.84 -5.66
CA ASP A 36 4.87 1.50 -4.99
C ASP A 36 4.76 -0.02 -4.78
N GLU A 37 5.22 -0.85 -5.72
CA GLU A 37 5.25 -2.31 -5.59
C GLU A 37 6.13 -2.76 -4.42
N ASP A 38 7.33 -2.22 -4.26
CA ASP A 38 8.25 -2.58 -3.17
C ASP A 38 7.68 -2.21 -1.79
N ALA A 39 7.05 -1.04 -1.66
CA ALA A 39 6.40 -0.63 -0.42
C ALA A 39 5.22 -1.56 -0.08
N ILE A 40 4.35 -1.86 -1.06
CA ILE A 40 3.23 -2.79 -0.91
C ILE A 40 3.71 -4.18 -0.52
N ASN A 41 4.79 -4.67 -1.14
CA ASN A 41 5.40 -5.95 -0.83
C ASN A 41 5.93 -5.99 0.61
N GLN A 42 6.65 -4.96 1.04
CA GLN A 42 7.21 -4.89 2.38
C GLN A 42 6.13 -4.78 3.47
N ASP A 43 5.06 -4.02 3.22
CA ASP A 43 3.89 -3.95 4.10
C ASP A 43 3.20 -5.31 4.21
N THR A 44 3.04 -5.99 3.07
CA THR A 44 2.44 -7.34 3.02
C THR A 44 3.26 -8.36 3.80
N ILE A 45 4.59 -8.39 3.60
CA ILE A 45 5.50 -9.29 4.34
C ILE A 45 5.40 -9.03 5.85
N THR A 46 5.38 -7.76 6.25
CA THR A 46 5.28 -7.36 7.66
C THR A 46 3.95 -7.80 8.26
N SER A 47 2.85 -7.59 7.53
CA SER A 47 1.52 -8.02 7.95
C SER A 47 1.43 -9.55 8.12
N ILE A 48 1.97 -10.34 7.18
CA ILE A 48 1.98 -11.80 7.29
C ILE A 48 2.83 -12.27 8.46
N ALA A 49 4.00 -11.66 8.69
CA ALA A 49 4.86 -12.02 9.82
C ALA A 49 4.17 -11.80 11.17
N GLN A 50 3.42 -10.70 11.30
CA GLN A 50 2.61 -10.41 12.49
C GLN A 50 1.45 -11.39 12.64
N GLU A 51 0.69 -11.64 11.55
CA GLU A 51 -0.48 -12.53 11.53
C GLU A 51 -0.11 -13.98 11.88
N MET A 52 0.98 -14.47 11.31
CA MET A 52 1.39 -15.88 11.39
C MET A 52 2.38 -16.16 12.54
N HIS A 53 2.83 -15.11 13.25
CA HIS A 53 3.88 -15.18 14.28
C HIS A 53 5.20 -15.82 13.80
N TYR A 54 5.57 -15.60 12.54
CA TYR A 54 6.84 -16.07 11.98
C TYR A 54 7.89 -14.96 11.96
N PRO A 55 9.20 -15.29 12.05
CA PRO A 55 10.27 -14.32 11.90
C PRO A 55 10.23 -13.63 10.52
N LEU A 56 10.37 -12.30 10.51
CA LEU A 56 10.35 -11.49 9.28
C LEU A 56 11.30 -12.01 8.18
N PRO A 57 12.55 -12.44 8.47
CA PRO A 57 13.45 -12.96 7.43
C PRO A 57 12.93 -14.25 6.77
N VAL A 58 12.22 -15.10 7.53
CA VAL A 58 11.64 -16.35 7.03
C VAL A 58 10.48 -16.04 6.09
N VAL A 59 9.56 -15.18 6.53
CA VAL A 59 8.40 -14.77 5.72
C VAL A 59 8.85 -14.08 4.44
N ARG A 60 9.84 -13.17 4.52
CA ARG A 60 10.40 -12.47 3.36
C ARG A 60 10.89 -13.47 2.30
N ARG A 61 11.70 -14.44 2.69
CA ARG A 61 12.26 -15.44 1.77
C ARG A 61 11.17 -16.24 1.05
N VAL A 62 10.15 -16.68 1.79
CA VAL A 62 9.02 -17.44 1.22
C VAL A 62 8.22 -16.55 0.27
N TYR A 63 7.89 -15.33 0.70
CA TYR A 63 7.12 -14.38 -0.09
C TYR A 63 7.83 -14.02 -1.40
N GLU A 64 9.11 -13.64 -1.35
CA GLU A 64 9.89 -13.28 -2.54
C GLU A 64 9.99 -14.45 -3.52
N THR A 65 10.12 -15.69 -3.01
CA THR A 65 10.14 -16.90 -3.84
C THR A 65 8.82 -17.10 -4.58
N GLU A 66 7.69 -16.99 -3.89
CA GLU A 66 6.37 -17.15 -4.50
C GLU A 66 6.01 -15.98 -5.41
N PHE A 67 6.38 -14.76 -5.05
CA PHE A 67 6.18 -13.57 -5.85
C PHE A 67 6.97 -13.63 -7.16
N ALA A 68 8.25 -14.04 -7.12
CA ALA A 68 9.07 -14.22 -8.32
C ALA A 68 8.51 -15.29 -9.27
N ARG A 69 8.03 -16.42 -8.72
CA ARG A 69 7.37 -17.48 -9.50
C ARG A 69 6.12 -16.96 -10.22
N LEU A 70 5.28 -16.21 -9.50
CA LEU A 70 4.07 -15.63 -10.09
C LEU A 70 4.39 -14.54 -11.12
N LYS A 71 5.38 -13.68 -10.86
CA LYS A 71 5.79 -12.59 -11.74
C LYS A 71 6.38 -13.08 -13.06
N ALA A 72 7.03 -14.26 -13.08
CA ALA A 72 7.59 -14.86 -14.28
C ALA A 72 6.52 -15.25 -15.32
N ASP A 73 5.38 -15.77 -14.87
CA ASP A 73 4.33 -16.31 -15.76
C ASP A 73 3.15 -15.34 -15.97
N ALA A 74 3.07 -14.25 -15.20
CA ALA A 74 1.90 -13.38 -15.18
C ALA A 74 1.87 -12.35 -16.31
N ARG A 75 0.75 -12.34 -17.05
CA ARG A 75 0.41 -11.28 -18.01
C ARG A 75 -0.27 -10.07 -17.37
N VAL A 76 -0.96 -10.28 -16.25
CA VAL A 76 -1.66 -9.24 -15.47
C VAL A 76 -1.04 -9.19 -14.09
N LYS A 77 -0.59 -8.00 -13.67
CA LYS A 77 0.23 -7.82 -12.45
C LYS A 77 -0.55 -7.31 -11.24
N ASP A 78 -1.74 -6.76 -11.45
CA ASP A 78 -2.53 -6.06 -10.42
C ASP A 78 -2.81 -6.87 -9.15
N TYR A 79 -2.85 -8.20 -9.28
CA TYR A 79 -3.19 -9.12 -8.19
C TYR A 79 -2.03 -9.98 -7.71
N LEU A 80 -0.81 -9.75 -8.21
CA LEU A 80 0.36 -10.57 -7.88
C LEU A 80 0.64 -10.59 -6.37
N VAL A 81 0.55 -9.44 -5.71
CA VAL A 81 0.74 -9.29 -4.26
C VAL A 81 -0.26 -10.16 -3.49
N LEU A 82 -1.54 -10.13 -3.87
CA LEU A 82 -2.58 -10.92 -3.20
C LEU A 82 -2.33 -12.42 -3.35
N PHE A 83 -1.95 -12.86 -4.55
CA PHE A 83 -1.64 -14.27 -4.79
C PHE A 83 -0.37 -14.72 -4.06
N ALA A 84 0.68 -13.90 -4.06
CA ALA A 84 1.90 -14.18 -3.32
C ALA A 84 1.65 -14.25 -1.81
N ALA A 85 0.86 -13.32 -1.26
CA ALA A 85 0.48 -13.31 0.14
C ALA A 85 -0.28 -14.58 0.54
N ARG A 86 -1.24 -15.02 -0.30
CA ARG A 86 -1.96 -16.28 -0.08
C ARG A 86 -1.02 -17.48 -0.08
N ARG A 87 -0.19 -17.62 -1.11
CA ARG A 87 0.74 -18.77 -1.22
C ARG A 87 1.77 -18.79 -0.09
N THR A 88 2.20 -17.61 0.37
CA THR A 88 3.09 -17.49 1.52
C THR A 88 2.45 -18.04 2.78
N ARG A 89 1.20 -17.65 3.08
CA ARG A 89 0.46 -18.21 4.23
C ARG A 89 0.31 -19.73 4.11
N ASP A 90 -0.06 -20.23 2.93
CA ASP A 90 -0.23 -21.67 2.68
C ASP A 90 1.10 -22.43 2.88
N ALA A 91 2.22 -21.88 2.43
CA ALA A 91 3.55 -22.48 2.61
C ALA A 91 3.96 -22.52 4.10
N LEU A 92 3.73 -21.44 4.84
CA LEU A 92 4.01 -21.36 6.28
C LEU A 92 3.12 -22.32 7.10
N LEU A 93 1.84 -22.48 6.73
CA LEU A 93 0.90 -23.40 7.38
C LEU A 93 1.22 -24.87 7.10
N SER A 94 1.66 -25.18 5.87
CA SER A 94 1.97 -26.55 5.47
C SER A 94 3.37 -27.02 5.92
N GLY A 95 4.15 -26.15 6.57
CA GLY A 95 5.53 -26.46 6.99
C GLY A 95 6.49 -26.65 5.82
N ARG A 96 6.16 -26.16 4.61
CA ARG A 96 7.01 -26.23 3.40
C ARG A 96 7.99 -25.05 3.35
N VAL A 97 8.68 -24.80 4.47
CA VAL A 97 9.51 -23.60 4.68
C VAL A 97 10.98 -23.97 4.82
#